data_AF-A0A6P1I558-F1
#
_entry.id   AF-A0A6P1I558-F1
#
_cell.length_a   1.000
_cell.length_b   1.000
_cell.length_c   1.000
_cell.angle_alpha   90.00
_cell.angle_beta   90.00
_cell.angle_gamma   90.00
#
_symmetry.space_group_name_H-M   'P 1'
#
loop_
_entity.id
_entity.type
_entity.pdbx_description
1 polymer ?
#
loop_
_entity_poly.entity_id
_entity_poly.type
_entity_poly.pdbx_seq_one_letter_code
_entity_poly.pdbx_strand_id
1 'polypeptide(L)'
;MAITQPYERREDLAPHMLQERAMAPATAGYFRRLTRRLTEDLDQLDAEEMAETSQASGAQRACDCSRGEEVTMLGRLRSVEACPKSGNASIEAEFFDGTEQVKLVWIGRRRIPGIEPGKTLLVRGRVGDRDGQKVIFNPYYELRGES
;
A
#
# COMPACT_ATOMS: atom_id res chain seq x y z
N MET A 1 22.20 -31.81 76.58
CA MET A 1 23.16 -31.08 75.73
C MET A 1 22.32 -30.40 74.65
N ALA A 2 21.93 -29.11 74.77
CA ALA A 2 22.75 -27.88 74.67
C ALA A 2 23.54 -27.93 73.35
N ILE A 3 23.33 -27.06 72.34
CA ILE A 3 23.66 -25.62 72.26
C ILE A 3 23.28 -25.15 70.82
N THR A 4 22.55 -24.05 70.63
CA THR A 4 23.03 -22.67 70.31
C THR A 4 23.29 -22.41 68.81
N GLN A 5 22.55 -21.42 68.26
CA GLN A 5 22.75 -20.72 66.97
C GLN A 5 24.14 -20.01 66.92
N PRO A 6 24.75 -19.49 65.81
CA PRO A 6 24.15 -18.45 64.94
C PRO A 6 24.71 -18.22 63.49
N TYR A 7 23.97 -17.35 62.81
CA TYR A 7 24.31 -16.30 61.82
C TYR A 7 25.78 -15.90 61.55
N GLU A 8 26.17 -15.81 60.27
CA GLU A 8 27.06 -14.80 59.63
C GLU A 8 26.88 -14.93 58.09
N ARG A 9 26.31 -14.00 57.31
CA ARG A 9 26.54 -12.56 57.01
C ARG A 9 27.56 -12.32 55.88
N ARG A 10 27.01 -11.93 54.69
CA ARG A 10 27.53 -10.95 53.69
C ARG A 10 28.70 -11.44 52.79
N GLU A 11 28.86 -11.15 51.49
CA GLU A 11 28.39 -10.16 50.48
C GLU A 11 28.40 -10.89 49.10
N ASP A 12 27.55 -10.58 48.11
CA ASP A 12 27.98 -9.76 46.97
C ASP A 12 26.81 -9.45 46.01
N LEU A 13 26.66 -8.14 45.75
CA LEU A 13 26.36 -7.44 44.49
C LEU A 13 25.15 -7.83 43.59
N ALA A 14 24.32 -6.80 43.37
CA ALA A 14 23.16 -6.72 42.48
C ALA A 14 23.48 -6.82 40.97
N PRO A 15 22.43 -6.90 40.12
CA PRO A 15 22.20 -5.72 39.27
C PRO A 15 20.74 -5.23 39.24
N HIS A 16 20.65 -3.92 38.97
CA HIS A 16 19.47 -3.06 38.87
C HIS A 16 18.65 -3.29 37.58
N MET A 17 17.32 -3.31 37.75
CA MET A 17 16.26 -2.54 37.07
C MET A 17 16.48 -2.05 35.63
N LEU A 18 15.54 -2.36 34.73
CA LEU A 18 14.68 -1.35 34.06
C LEU A 18 13.44 -2.02 33.41
N GLN A 19 12.33 -1.30 33.47
CA GLN A 19 10.92 -1.64 33.25
C GLN A 19 10.45 -1.10 31.88
N GLU A 20 9.40 -1.69 31.27
CA GLU A 20 8.22 -1.07 30.57
C GLU A 20 7.54 -2.17 29.70
N ARG A 21 6.28 -2.64 29.87
CA ARG A 21 4.90 -2.07 29.97
C ARG A 21 4.51 -1.36 28.65
N ALA A 22 3.37 -1.52 27.96
CA ALA A 22 1.95 -1.82 28.28
C ALA A 22 1.22 -2.30 26.97
N MET A 23 0.18 -3.16 26.99
CA MET A 23 -1.29 -2.96 27.16
C MET A 23 -2.08 -2.47 25.91
N ALA A 24 -3.08 -3.27 25.48
CA ALA A 24 -4.15 -2.94 24.53
C ALA A 24 -5.52 -2.92 25.26
N PRO A 25 -6.53 -2.13 24.83
CA PRO A 25 -7.77 -2.75 24.31
C PRO A 25 -8.67 -1.93 23.32
N ALA A 26 -9.45 -2.69 22.53
CA ALA A 26 -10.87 -2.64 22.09
C ALA A 26 -11.75 -1.36 21.82
N THR A 27 -12.44 -1.44 20.65
CA THR A 27 -13.88 -1.19 20.29
C THR A 27 -14.54 0.21 20.15
N ALA A 28 -15.30 0.35 19.03
CA ALA A 28 -16.57 1.09 18.76
C ALA A 28 -16.47 1.91 17.45
N GLY A 29 -17.41 2.02 16.51
CA GLY A 29 -18.80 1.59 16.32
C GLY A 29 -19.50 2.60 15.38
N TYR A 30 -20.31 2.12 14.41
CA TYR A 30 -21.44 2.77 13.67
C TYR A 30 -21.21 4.14 12.95
N PHE A 31 -21.60 4.36 11.69
CA PHE A 31 -23.00 4.51 11.27
C PHE A 31 -23.24 4.35 9.76
N ARG A 32 -24.45 3.88 9.48
CA ARG A 32 -25.17 3.70 8.22
C ARG A 32 -25.78 5.03 7.72
N ARG A 33 -25.71 5.32 6.41
CA ARG A 33 -26.77 6.02 5.65
C ARG A 33 -26.62 5.76 4.14
N LEU A 34 -27.74 5.36 3.54
CA LEU A 34 -27.95 5.23 2.08
C LEU A 34 -28.28 6.60 1.51
N THR A 35 -27.74 6.97 0.34
CA THR A 35 -28.50 7.75 -0.66
C THR A 35 -28.08 7.39 -2.09
N ARG A 36 -29.13 7.32 -2.89
CA ARG A 36 -29.30 6.91 -4.28
C ARG A 36 -28.71 7.93 -5.28
N ARG A 37 -28.17 7.41 -6.41
CA ARG A 37 -27.93 8.08 -7.70
C ARG A 37 -27.09 9.36 -7.70
N LEU A 38 -25.80 9.23 -8.04
CA LEU A 38 -24.96 10.22 -8.71
C LEU A 38 -23.66 9.51 -9.16
N THR A 39 -23.74 8.70 -10.22
CA THR A 39 -22.62 7.90 -10.75
C THR A 39 -21.99 8.51 -12.01
N GLU A 40 -22.30 9.76 -12.35
CA GLU A 40 -21.80 10.39 -13.58
C GLU A 40 -21.03 11.69 -13.34
N ASP A 41 -20.95 12.20 -12.09
CA ASP A 41 -20.31 13.49 -11.78
C ASP A 41 -18.97 13.34 -11.05
N LEU A 42 -18.67 12.17 -10.47
CA LEU A 42 -17.44 11.95 -9.68
C LEU A 42 -16.23 11.60 -10.55
N ASP A 43 -16.42 10.88 -11.67
CA ASP A 43 -15.32 10.51 -12.57
C ASP A 43 -14.65 11.73 -13.23
N GLN A 44 -15.40 12.82 -13.43
CA GLN A 44 -14.89 14.03 -14.06
C GLN A 44 -14.14 14.94 -13.08
N LEU A 45 -14.57 14.98 -11.82
CA LEU A 45 -13.88 15.72 -10.75
C LEU A 45 -12.55 15.05 -10.35
N ASP A 46 -12.47 13.72 -10.37
CA ASP A 46 -11.23 12.96 -10.12
C ASP A 46 -10.15 13.21 -11.22
N ALA A 47 -10.57 13.41 -12.47
CA ALA A 47 -9.66 13.53 -13.61
C ALA A 47 -8.91 14.88 -13.63
N GLU A 48 -9.58 15.97 -13.24
CA GLU A 48 -9.01 17.33 -13.26
C GLU A 48 -8.01 17.54 -12.11
N GLU A 49 -8.30 17.03 -10.91
CA GLU A 49 -7.41 17.11 -9.73
C GLU A 49 -6.10 16.31 -9.93
N MET A 50 -6.18 15.18 -10.62
CA MET A 50 -5.04 14.30 -10.85
C MET A 50 -4.07 14.85 -11.92
N ALA A 51 -4.58 15.64 -12.87
CA ALA A 51 -3.75 16.29 -13.90
C ALA A 51 -2.83 17.38 -13.31
N GLU A 52 -3.28 18.11 -12.29
CA GLU A 52 -2.53 19.21 -11.67
C GLU A 52 -1.35 18.71 -10.80
N THR A 53 -1.50 17.55 -10.16
CA THR A 53 -0.45 16.93 -9.32
C THR A 53 0.62 16.16 -10.13
N SER A 54 0.33 15.79 -11.38
CA SER A 54 1.28 15.06 -12.25
C SER A 54 2.48 15.93 -12.67
N GLN A 55 2.28 17.23 -12.91
CA GLN A 55 3.35 18.11 -13.42
C GLN A 55 4.42 18.45 -12.39
N ALA A 56 4.07 18.48 -11.09
CA ALA A 56 5.02 18.76 -10.02
C ALA A 56 5.90 17.55 -9.63
N SER A 57 5.51 16.34 -10.03
CA SER A 57 6.15 15.08 -9.62
C SER A 57 7.07 14.45 -10.67
N GLY A 58 7.16 15.03 -11.88
CA GLY A 58 7.88 14.42 -13.00
C GLY A 58 7.19 13.17 -13.56
N ALA A 59 5.89 13.00 -13.26
CA ALA A 59 5.10 11.88 -13.75
C ALA A 59 4.66 12.10 -15.21
N GLN A 60 4.84 11.07 -16.02
CA GLN A 60 4.41 10.99 -17.42
C GLN A 60 2.97 10.47 -17.50
N ARG A 61 2.26 10.89 -18.55
CA ARG A 61 0.91 10.40 -18.86
C ARG A 61 0.97 9.03 -19.51
N ALA A 62 0.13 8.11 -19.07
CA ALA A 62 0.05 6.75 -19.57
C ALA A 62 -0.24 6.69 -21.07
N CYS A 63 -1.09 7.58 -21.60
CA CYS A 63 -1.39 7.63 -23.03
C CYS A 63 -0.20 7.99 -23.92
N ASP A 64 0.79 8.70 -23.39
CA ASP A 64 1.95 9.16 -24.15
C ASP A 64 3.12 8.16 -24.09
N CYS A 65 3.00 7.11 -23.28
CA CYS A 65 4.05 6.09 -23.11
C CYS A 65 3.87 4.88 -24.03
N SER A 66 4.97 4.30 -24.46
CA SER A 66 5.04 3.17 -25.38
C SER A 66 5.66 1.93 -24.73
N ARG A 67 5.35 0.76 -25.29
CA ARG A 67 5.95 -0.51 -24.87
C ARG A 67 7.48 -0.42 -24.91
N GLY A 68 8.12 -0.85 -23.82
CA GLY A 68 9.56 -0.90 -23.65
C GLY A 68 10.15 0.29 -22.89
N GLU A 69 9.41 1.40 -22.76
CA GLU A 69 9.88 2.60 -22.07
C GLU A 69 9.92 2.42 -20.55
N GLU A 70 10.93 3.03 -19.90
CA GLU A 70 10.93 3.22 -18.46
C GLU A 70 10.20 4.51 -18.13
N VAL A 71 9.24 4.40 -17.23
CA VAL A 71 8.28 5.47 -16.95
C VAL A 71 8.13 5.67 -15.46
N THR A 72 7.79 6.90 -15.08
CA THR A 72 7.24 7.22 -13.77
C THR A 72 5.86 7.83 -13.98
N MET A 73 4.82 7.32 -13.31
CA MET A 73 3.42 7.72 -13.50
C MET A 73 2.77 7.96 -12.14
N LEU A 74 1.88 8.95 -12.04
CA LEU A 74 1.07 9.23 -10.86
C LEU A 74 -0.38 8.89 -11.18
N GLY A 75 -1.06 8.15 -10.30
CA GLY A 75 -2.44 7.75 -10.57
C GLY A 75 -3.06 6.94 -9.45
N ARG A 76 -4.33 6.60 -9.63
CA ARG A 76 -5.15 5.92 -8.63
C ARG A 76 -5.35 4.45 -8.98
N LEU A 77 -5.34 3.59 -7.97
CA LEU A 77 -5.77 2.21 -8.11
C LEU A 77 -7.30 2.13 -8.15
N ARG A 78 -7.87 1.65 -9.24
CA ARG A 78 -9.32 1.46 -9.39
C ARG A 78 -9.77 0.10 -8.84
N SER A 79 -8.98 -0.94 -9.05
CA SER A 79 -9.26 -2.29 -8.59
C SER A 79 -7.97 -3.02 -8.22
N VAL A 80 -8.07 -4.00 -7.33
CA VAL A 80 -6.97 -4.88 -6.92
C VAL A 80 -7.53 -6.28 -6.75
N GLU A 81 -6.95 -7.24 -7.46
CA GLU A 81 -7.39 -8.63 -7.50
C GLU A 81 -6.23 -9.57 -7.22
N ALA A 82 -6.49 -10.62 -6.44
CA ALA A 82 -5.58 -11.75 -6.32
C ALA A 82 -5.93 -12.78 -7.41
N CYS A 83 -4.96 -13.11 -8.26
CA CYS A 83 -5.13 -14.09 -9.34
C CYS A 83 -4.42 -15.41 -8.95
N PRO A 84 -5.16 -16.42 -8.45
CA PRO A 84 -4.59 -17.73 -8.15
C PRO A 84 -4.40 -18.62 -9.38
N LYS A 85 -5.05 -18.29 -10.51
CA LYS A 85 -5.12 -19.16 -11.71
C LYS A 85 -3.89 -19.09 -12.62
N SER A 86 -2.96 -18.17 -12.41
CA SER A 86 -1.78 -17.94 -13.27
C SER A 86 -0.62 -18.93 -13.08
N GLY A 87 -0.86 -20.11 -12.49
CA GLY A 87 0.19 -21.09 -12.12
C GLY A 87 1.05 -20.66 -10.91
N ASN A 88 1.18 -19.35 -10.69
CA ASN A 88 1.83 -18.71 -9.55
C ASN A 88 0.85 -17.70 -8.91
N ALA A 89 0.91 -17.48 -7.60
CA ALA A 89 0.11 -16.43 -6.96
C ALA A 89 0.53 -15.05 -7.47
N SER A 90 -0.39 -14.25 -7.98
CA SER A 90 -0.15 -12.86 -8.35
C SER A 90 -1.20 -11.92 -7.77
N ILE A 91 -0.80 -10.67 -7.60
CA ILE A 91 -1.72 -9.54 -7.42
C ILE A 91 -1.72 -8.74 -8.73
N GLU A 92 -2.91 -8.47 -9.26
CA GLU A 92 -3.12 -7.55 -10.38
C GLU A 92 -3.91 -6.34 -9.88
N ALA A 93 -3.55 -5.15 -10.34
CA ALA A 93 -4.30 -3.93 -10.04
C ALA A 93 -4.49 -3.09 -11.30
N GLU A 94 -5.65 -2.44 -11.40
CA GLU A 94 -5.89 -1.45 -12.44
C GLU A 94 -5.48 -0.08 -11.91
N PHE A 95 -4.46 0.51 -12.55
CA PHE A 95 -3.98 1.85 -12.28
C PHE A 95 -4.49 2.79 -13.37
N PHE A 96 -4.90 3.99 -12.99
CA PHE A 96 -5.38 5.01 -13.91
C PHE A 96 -4.80 6.37 -13.51
N ASP A 97 -4.15 7.03 -14.47
CA ASP A 97 -3.49 8.33 -14.28
C ASP A 97 -4.36 9.53 -14.75
N GLY A 98 -5.60 9.27 -15.17
CA GLY A 98 -6.47 10.28 -15.78
C GLY A 98 -6.57 10.13 -17.30
N THR A 99 -5.66 9.39 -17.92
CA THR A 99 -5.46 9.39 -19.38
C THR A 99 -5.59 8.01 -19.99
N GLU A 100 -5.03 6.98 -19.36
CA GLU A 100 -5.13 5.59 -19.83
C GLU A 100 -5.06 4.62 -18.65
N GLN A 101 -5.67 3.45 -18.82
CA GLN A 101 -5.55 2.37 -17.84
C GLN A 101 -4.23 1.60 -18.06
N VAL A 102 -3.50 1.37 -16.98
CA VAL A 102 -2.30 0.52 -16.95
C VAL A 102 -2.52 -0.59 -15.91
N LYS A 103 -2.22 -1.83 -16.27
CA LYS A 103 -2.28 -2.96 -15.34
C LYS A 103 -0.96 -3.05 -14.57
N LEU A 104 -1.02 -3.08 -13.23
CA LEU A 104 0.14 -3.36 -12.39
C LEU A 104 0.09 -4.81 -11.95
N VAL A 105 1.16 -5.57 -12.15
CA VAL A 105 1.18 -7.00 -11.84
C VAL A 105 2.36 -7.34 -10.95
N TRP A 106 2.09 -7.86 -9.75
CA TRP A 106 3.10 -8.41 -8.85
C TRP A 106 3.03 -9.93 -8.89
N ILE A 107 4.07 -10.54 -9.45
CA ILE A 107 4.16 -11.99 -9.63
C ILE A 107 4.76 -12.63 -8.36
N GLY A 108 4.26 -13.81 -7.99
CA GLY A 108 4.77 -14.59 -6.86
C GLY A 108 4.37 -14.04 -5.49
N ARG A 109 3.44 -13.08 -5.44
CA ARG A 109 3.01 -12.40 -4.21
C ARG A 109 1.50 -12.56 -4.02
N ARG A 110 1.10 -12.82 -2.76
CA ARG A 110 -0.30 -12.95 -2.33
C ARG A 110 -0.90 -11.68 -1.73
N ARG A 111 -0.05 -10.72 -1.36
CA ARG A 111 -0.41 -9.42 -0.80
C ARG A 111 0.73 -8.45 -1.06
N ILE A 112 0.39 -7.20 -1.32
CA ILE A 112 1.33 -6.08 -1.40
C ILE A 112 0.86 -5.01 -0.41
N PRO A 113 1.71 -4.53 0.53
CA PRO A 113 1.30 -3.53 1.51
C PRO A 113 0.82 -2.22 0.87
N GLY A 114 -0.36 -1.76 1.26
CA GLY A 114 -0.97 -0.50 0.83
C GLY A 114 -1.48 -0.48 -0.62
N ILE A 115 -1.39 -1.58 -1.36
CA ILE A 115 -2.00 -1.71 -2.68
C ILE A 115 -3.46 -2.12 -2.47
N GLU A 116 -4.32 -1.12 -2.39
CA GLU A 116 -5.75 -1.25 -2.15
C GLU A 116 -6.51 -0.31 -3.11
N PRO A 117 -7.74 -0.67 -3.52
CA PRO A 117 -8.57 0.21 -4.34
C PRO A 117 -8.73 1.60 -3.70
N GLY A 118 -8.73 2.63 -4.52
CA GLY A 118 -8.83 4.02 -4.12
C GLY A 118 -7.50 4.69 -3.77
N LYS A 119 -6.39 3.94 -3.60
CA LYS A 119 -5.08 4.53 -3.24
C LYS A 119 -4.39 5.19 -4.43
N THR A 120 -3.78 6.34 -4.18
CA THR A 120 -2.95 7.07 -5.14
C THR A 120 -1.49 6.64 -5.01
N LEU A 121 -0.87 6.33 -6.13
CA LEU A 121 0.50 5.83 -6.22
C LEU A 121 1.34 6.66 -7.18
N LEU A 122 2.60 6.87 -6.83
CA LEU A 122 3.64 7.08 -7.83
C LEU A 122 4.22 5.71 -8.21
N VAL A 123 4.13 5.35 -9.47
CA VAL A 123 4.56 4.05 -10.02
C VAL A 123 5.76 4.27 -10.93
N ARG A 124 6.80 3.45 -10.78
CA ARG A 124 7.94 3.42 -11.69
C ARG A 124 8.21 2.01 -12.19
N GLY A 125 8.40 1.86 -13.49
CA GLY A 125 8.75 0.58 -14.08
C GLY A 125 8.81 0.65 -15.60
N ARG A 126 8.86 -0.53 -16.23
CA ARG A 126 8.90 -0.65 -17.69
C ARG A 126 7.51 -1.00 -18.22
N VAL A 127 7.06 -0.25 -19.22
CA VAL A 127 5.79 -0.52 -19.90
C VAL A 127 5.93 -1.76 -20.77
N GLY A 128 5.03 -2.71 -20.59
CA GLY A 128 4.80 -3.86 -21.44
C GLY A 128 3.43 -3.78 -22.10
N ASP A 129 3.12 -4.82 -22.88
CA ASP A 129 1.81 -5.05 -23.46
C ASP A 129 1.35 -6.46 -23.07
N ARG A 130 0.10 -6.59 -22.62
CA ARG A 130 -0.56 -7.87 -22.38
C ARG A 130 -1.99 -7.76 -22.90
N ASP A 131 -2.28 -8.54 -23.94
CA ASP A 131 -3.60 -8.59 -24.58
C ASP A 131 -4.08 -7.21 -25.07
N GLY A 132 -3.16 -6.36 -25.54
CA GLY A 132 -3.46 -5.01 -26.02
C GLY A 132 -3.62 -3.95 -24.92
N GLN A 133 -3.37 -4.31 -23.66
CA GLN A 133 -3.40 -3.39 -22.53
C GLN A 133 -1.99 -3.15 -21.99
N LYS A 134 -1.68 -1.88 -21.67
CA LYS A 134 -0.41 -1.51 -21.03
C LYS A 134 -0.29 -2.19 -19.68
N VAL A 135 0.88 -2.77 -19.41
CA VAL A 135 1.15 -3.49 -18.16
C VAL A 135 2.52 -3.13 -17.61
N ILE A 136 2.66 -3.02 -16.30
CA ILE A 136 3.95 -2.92 -15.64
C ILE A 136 4.07 -4.09 -14.66
N PHE A 137 5.08 -4.92 -14.88
CA PHE A 137 5.39 -6.06 -14.01
C PHE A 137 6.34 -5.64 -12.90
N ASN A 138 6.01 -6.06 -11.67
CA ASN A 138 6.76 -5.79 -10.45
C ASN A 138 7.24 -4.33 -10.34
N PRO A 139 6.34 -3.34 -10.49
CA PRO A 139 6.71 -1.94 -10.41
C PRO A 139 7.29 -1.58 -9.05
N TYR A 140 8.16 -0.57 -9.03
CA TYR A 140 8.41 0.24 -7.85
C TYR A 140 7.18 1.13 -7.61
N TYR A 141 6.80 1.32 -6.35
CA TYR A 141 5.67 2.17 -6.02
C TYR A 141 5.93 2.95 -4.74
N GLU A 142 5.34 4.14 -4.66
CA GLU A 142 5.23 4.96 -3.47
C GLU A 142 3.76 5.30 -3.24
N LEU A 143 3.27 5.13 -2.02
CA LEU A 143 1.94 5.58 -1.63
C LEU A 143 1.96 7.09 -1.48
N ARG A 144 1.06 7.79 -2.17
CA ARG A 144 0.79 9.21 -1.94
C ARG A 144 -0.40 9.29 -0.98
N GLY A 145 -0.21 9.98 0.14
CA GLY A 145 -1.27 10.16 1.14
C GLY A 145 -2.37 11.08 0.60
N GLU A 146 -3.60 10.81 1.00
CA GLU A 146 -4.68 11.79 0.95
C GLU A 146 -4.41 12.76 2.12
N SER A 147 -3.96 13.99 1.84
CA SER A 147 -3.76 15.01 2.89
C SER A 147 -5.07 15.60 3.34
#